data_AF-A0A2P6WB87-F1
#
_entry.id   AF-A0A2P6WB87-F1
#
_cell.length_a   1.000
_cell.length_b   1.000
_cell.length_c   1.000
_cell.angle_alpha   90.00
_cell.angle_beta   90.00
_cell.angle_gamma   90.00
#
_symmetry.space_group_name_H-M   'P 1'
#
loop_
_entity.id
_entity.type
_entity.pdbx_description
1 polymer ?
#
loop_
_entity_poly.entity_id
_entity_poly.type
_entity_poly.pdbx_seq_one_letter_code
_entity_poly.pdbx_strand_id
1 'polypeptide(L)'
;MKPIAKIAVGAFMVILGIYASVTFWGDLVDLVQASVGPLLVLVGAFIVWLETDEWKLQREKEKKDDMKEGLQREFQPQQAVENDGEQDGMNYRELLSGTVEEVKDRVRDMNDPDCKEILESEKKGKDRKTVKEFLNRRID
;
A
#
# COMPACT_ATOMS: atom_id res chain seq x y z
N MET A 1 62.27 -13.27 -36.45
CA MET A 1 61.13 -12.89 -37.33
C MET A 1 61.49 -11.62 -38.07
N LYS A 2 61.28 -11.56 -39.39
CA LYS A 2 61.61 -10.37 -40.20
C LYS A 2 60.67 -9.22 -39.83
N PRO A 3 61.15 -7.98 -39.64
CA PRO A 3 60.33 -6.83 -39.23
C PRO A 3 59.14 -6.58 -40.17
N ILE A 4 59.32 -6.85 -41.46
CA ILE A 4 58.28 -6.75 -42.50
C ILE A 4 57.07 -7.65 -42.20
N ALA A 5 57.30 -8.86 -41.66
CA ALA A 5 56.21 -9.77 -41.33
C ALA A 5 55.32 -9.23 -40.19
N LYS A 6 55.91 -8.52 -39.22
CA LYS A 6 55.14 -7.92 -38.12
C LYS A 6 54.24 -6.79 -38.61
N ILE A 7 54.74 -5.96 -39.52
CA ILE A 7 53.98 -4.87 -40.12
C ILE A 7 52.81 -5.43 -40.95
N ALA A 8 53.05 -6.49 -41.72
CA ALA A 8 52.00 -7.16 -42.50
C ALA A 8 50.90 -7.75 -41.61
N VAL A 9 51.27 -8.42 -40.51
CA VAL A 9 50.29 -8.97 -39.55
C VAL A 9 49.48 -7.86 -38.88
N GLY A 10 50.12 -6.75 -38.50
CA GLY A 10 49.43 -5.59 -37.92
C GLY A 10 48.42 -4.97 -38.89
N ALA A 11 48.83 -4.74 -40.14
CA ALA A 11 47.93 -4.21 -41.17
C ALA A 11 46.75 -5.14 -41.44
N PHE A 12 46.98 -6.45 -41.48
CA PHE A 12 45.92 -7.44 -41.67
C PHE A 12 44.91 -7.44 -40.50
N MET A 13 45.37 -7.34 -39.26
CA MET A 13 44.49 -7.22 -38.09
C MET A 13 43.61 -5.97 -38.13
N VAL A 14 44.16 -4.82 -38.55
CA VAL A 14 43.38 -3.58 -38.67
C VAL A 14 42.30 -3.70 -39.74
N ILE A 15 42.64 -4.25 -40.91
CA ILE A 15 41.68 -4.47 -42.01
C ILE A 15 40.57 -5.43 -41.58
N LEU A 16 40.91 -6.53 -40.92
CA LEU A 16 39.92 -7.47 -40.37
C LEU A 16 39.03 -6.81 -39.33
N GLY A 17 39.59 -5.99 -38.44
CA GLY A 17 38.82 -5.28 -37.42
C GLY A 17 37.80 -4.31 -38.03
N ILE A 18 38.20 -3.55 -39.04
CA ILE A 18 37.30 -2.63 -39.76
C ILE A 18 36.23 -3.42 -40.52
N TYR A 19 36.61 -4.48 -41.22
CA TYR A 19 35.66 -5.31 -41.99
C TYR A 19 34.62 -5.97 -41.08
N ALA A 20 35.06 -6.53 -39.95
CA ALA A 20 34.18 -7.10 -38.94
C ALA A 20 33.25 -6.04 -38.35
N SER A 21 33.78 -4.84 -38.04
CA SER A 21 32.98 -3.74 -37.51
C SER A 21 31.88 -3.33 -38.48
N VAL A 22 32.21 -3.08 -39.76
CA VAL A 22 31.24 -2.63 -40.76
C VAL A 22 30.18 -3.70 -41.05
N THR A 23 30.57 -4.98 -41.11
CA THR A 23 29.63 -6.07 -41.41
C THR A 23 28.70 -6.36 -40.23
N PHE A 24 29.23 -6.32 -39.00
CA PHE A 24 28.47 -6.63 -37.79
C PHE A 24 27.42 -5.56 -37.44
N TRP A 25 27.62 -4.31 -37.87
CA TRP A 25 26.64 -3.24 -37.66
C TRP A 25 25.30 -3.52 -38.34
N GLY A 26 25.30 -4.18 -39.51
CA GLY A 26 24.06 -4.57 -40.20
C GLY A 26 23.26 -5.56 -39.38
N ASP A 27 23.88 -6.68 -38.99
CA ASP A 27 23.24 -7.74 -38.20
C ASP A 27 22.75 -7.23 -36.83
N LEU A 28 23.47 -6.29 -36.22
CA LEU A 28 23.07 -5.68 -34.95
C LEU A 28 21.83 -4.80 -35.11
N VAL A 29 21.75 -4.01 -36.18
CA VAL A 29 20.55 -3.21 -36.48
C VAL A 29 19.36 -4.13 -36.79
N ASP A 30 19.56 -5.19 -37.56
CA ASP A 30 18.51 -6.17 -37.86
C ASP A 30 18.02 -6.89 -36.58
N LEU A 31 18.93 -7.23 -35.67
CA LEU A 31 18.57 -7.82 -34.38
C LEU A 31 17.73 -6.86 -33.53
N VAL A 32 18.15 -5.59 -33.43
CA VAL A 32 17.41 -4.55 -32.71
C VAL A 32 16.04 -4.37 -33.35
N GLN A 33 15.96 -4.23 -34.68
CA GLN A 33 14.70 -4.07 -35.38
C GLN A 33 13.77 -5.28 -35.22
N ALA A 34 14.31 -6.50 -35.22
CA ALA A 34 13.55 -7.71 -34.94
C ALA A 34 13.01 -7.73 -33.50
N SER A 35 13.75 -7.20 -32.52
CA SER A 35 13.32 -7.13 -31.12
C SER A 35 12.21 -6.10 -30.84
N VAL A 36 12.07 -5.07 -31.69
CA VAL A 36 11.10 -4.00 -31.48
C VAL A 36 9.66 -4.51 -31.49
N GLY A 37 9.34 -5.45 -32.40
CA GLY A 37 7.99 -6.00 -32.52
C GLY A 37 7.48 -6.64 -31.22
N PRO A 38 8.16 -7.67 -30.68
CA PRO A 38 7.81 -8.27 -29.40
C PRO A 38 7.78 -7.27 -28.24
N LEU A 39 8.69 -6.29 -28.24
CA LEU A 39 8.75 -5.28 -27.19
C LEU A 39 7.53 -4.35 -27.22
N LEU A 40 7.05 -3.97 -28.40
CA LEU A 40 5.80 -3.23 -28.56
C LEU A 40 4.58 -4.04 -28.11
N VAL A 41 4.57 -5.36 -28.36
CA VAL A 41 3.50 -6.25 -27.86
C VAL A 41 3.49 -6.27 -26.33
N LEU A 42 4.66 -6.37 -25.70
CA LEU A 42 4.78 -6.34 -24.23
C LEU A 42 4.33 -5.00 -23.65
N VAL A 43 4.71 -3.87 -24.27
CA VAL A 43 4.28 -2.54 -23.85
C VAL A 43 2.76 -2.39 -24.01
N GLY A 44 2.19 -2.86 -25.13
CA GLY A 44 0.74 -2.84 -25.34
C GLY A 44 -0.01 -3.69 -24.31
N ALA A 45 0.46 -4.90 -24.04
CA ALA A 45 -0.10 -5.77 -23.00
C ALA A 45 0.01 -5.12 -21.61
N PHE A 46 1.12 -4.43 -21.33
CA PHE A 46 1.33 -3.74 -20.06
C PHE A 46 0.37 -2.56 -19.88
N ILE A 47 0.11 -1.76 -20.92
CA ILE A 47 -0.87 -0.66 -20.86
C ILE A 47 -2.28 -1.20 -20.59
N VAL A 48 -2.70 -2.24 -21.32
CA VAL A 48 -4.02 -2.88 -21.12
C VAL A 48 -4.13 -3.47 -19.71
N TRP A 49 -3.04 -4.04 -19.21
CA TRP A 49 -2.98 -4.57 -17.85
C TRP A 49 -3.16 -3.47 -16.80
N LEU A 50 -2.51 -2.31 -16.96
CA LEU A 50 -2.69 -1.16 -16.07
C LEU A 50 -4.13 -0.65 -16.07
N GLU A 51 -4.76 -0.52 -17.24
CA GLU A 51 -6.17 -0.09 -17.33
C GLU A 51 -7.12 -1.09 -16.64
N THR A 52 -6.81 -2.39 -16.74
CA THR A 52 -7.58 -3.44 -16.05
C THR A 52 -7.42 -3.37 -14.52
N ASP A 53 -6.25 -2.96 -14.02
CA ASP A 53 -5.98 -2.87 -12.58
C ASP A 53 -6.75 -1.71 -11.93
N GLU A 54 -6.91 -0.58 -12.63
CA GLU A 54 -7.69 0.55 -12.13
C GLU A 54 -9.18 0.21 -11.90
N TRP A 55 -9.78 -0.58 -12.81
CA TRP A 55 -11.15 -1.05 -12.67
C TRP A 55 -11.34 -1.99 -11.47
N LYS A 56 -10.31 -2.78 -11.13
CA LYS A 56 -10.36 -3.68 -9.99
C LYS A 56 -10.36 -2.92 -8.68
N LEU A 57 -9.56 -1.85 -8.59
CA LEU A 57 -9.49 -1.00 -7.40
C LEU A 57 -10.82 -0.29 -7.11
N GLN A 58 -11.57 0.12 -8.14
CA GLN A 58 -12.88 0.76 -7.97
C GLN A 58 -13.91 -0.20 -7.38
N ARG A 59 -13.97 -1.46 -7.83
CA ARG A 59 -14.87 -2.47 -7.25
C ARG A 59 -14.57 -2.78 -5.79
N GLU A 60 -13.31 -2.73 -5.38
CA GLU A 60 -12.94 -2.94 -3.99
C GLU A 60 -13.33 -1.76 -3.09
N LYS A 61 -13.36 -0.53 -3.64
CA LYS A 61 -13.88 0.64 -2.93
C LYS A 61 -15.41 0.59 -2.81
N GLU A 62 -16.13 0.35 -3.90
CA GLU A 62 -17.60 0.22 -3.89
C GLU A 62 -18.06 -0.86 -2.90
N LYS A 63 -17.44 -2.04 -2.92
CA LYS A 63 -17.77 -3.11 -1.96
C LYS A 63 -17.49 -2.74 -0.51
N LYS A 64 -16.43 -1.97 -0.24
CA LYS A 64 -16.11 -1.49 1.11
C LYS A 64 -17.08 -0.43 1.58
N ASP A 65 -17.53 0.45 0.68
CA ASP A 65 -18.47 1.52 1.00
C ASP A 65 -19.89 0.95 1.22
N ASP A 66 -20.36 0.04 0.36
CA ASP A 66 -21.63 -0.69 0.55
C ASP A 66 -21.65 -1.50 1.84
N MET A 67 -20.54 -2.17 2.18
CA MET A 67 -20.45 -2.95 3.42
C MET A 67 -20.42 -2.06 4.66
N LYS A 68 -19.81 -0.87 4.58
CA LYS A 68 -19.86 0.14 5.65
C LYS A 68 -21.26 0.71 5.84
N GLU A 69 -21.97 1.05 4.76
CA GLU A 69 -23.35 1.52 4.83
C GLU A 69 -24.31 0.44 5.35
N GLY A 70 -24.12 -0.81 4.93
CA GLY A 70 -24.88 -1.97 5.43
C GLY A 70 -24.68 -2.18 6.93
N LEU A 71 -23.42 -2.16 7.41
CA LEU A 71 -23.13 -2.23 8.85
C LEU A 71 -23.72 -1.03 9.60
N GLN A 72 -23.65 0.18 9.04
CA GLN A 72 -24.15 1.39 9.69
C GLN A 72 -25.69 1.43 9.78
N ARG A 73 -26.41 0.80 8.83
CA ARG A 73 -27.87 0.59 8.90
C ARG A 73 -28.25 -0.50 9.90
N GLU A 74 -27.45 -1.56 10.05
CA GLU A 74 -27.69 -2.61 11.04
C GLU A 74 -27.38 -2.16 12.48
N PHE A 75 -26.47 -1.19 12.66
CA PHE A 75 -26.13 -0.58 13.96
C PHE A 75 -26.95 0.68 14.31
N GLN A 76 -28.01 1.02 13.56
CA GLN A 76 -29.08 1.90 14.04
C GLN A 76 -30.31 1.08 14.48
N PRO A 77 -30.28 0.43 15.66
CA PRO A 77 -31.52 0.17 16.36
C PRO A 77 -32.02 1.52 16.90
N GLN A 78 -33.15 1.99 16.37
CA GLN A 78 -34.13 2.84 17.06
C GLN A 78 -33.58 3.73 18.19
N GLN A 79 -33.03 4.89 17.87
CA GLN A 79 -33.00 6.04 18.79
C GLN A 79 -33.84 7.16 18.20
N ALA A 80 -35.15 6.91 18.18
CA ALA A 80 -36.15 7.95 18.06
C ALA A 80 -37.10 7.75 19.23
N VAL A 81 -36.70 8.29 20.39
CA VAL A 81 -37.47 8.71 21.58
C VAL A 81 -36.49 8.67 22.75
N GLU A 82 -35.85 9.79 23.05
CA GLU A 82 -36.07 10.50 24.32
C GLU A 82 -35.37 11.85 24.27
N ASN A 83 -36.19 12.88 24.48
CA ASN A 83 -35.82 14.24 24.74
C ASN A 83 -35.60 14.33 26.25
N ASP A 84 -34.40 14.73 26.68
CA ASP A 84 -34.12 15.60 27.83
C ASP A 84 -32.70 15.35 28.37
N GLY A 85 -31.91 16.43 28.49
CA GLY A 85 -30.74 16.47 29.36
C GLY A 85 -29.44 16.89 28.66
N GLU A 86 -29.04 18.13 28.89
CA GLU A 86 -27.63 18.55 28.80
C GLU A 86 -26.74 17.56 29.54
N GLN A 87 -25.75 16.97 28.86
CA GLN A 87 -24.49 16.54 29.47
C GLN A 87 -23.42 16.29 28.40
N ASP A 88 -22.27 16.87 28.65
CA ASP A 88 -20.99 16.77 27.93
C ASP A 88 -20.47 15.31 27.98
N GLY A 89 -21.14 14.40 27.27
CA GLY A 89 -20.87 12.97 27.28
C GLY A 89 -19.73 12.61 26.33
N MET A 90 -18.52 12.43 26.87
CA MET A 90 -17.39 11.91 26.11
C MET A 90 -17.76 10.56 25.47
N ASN A 91 -17.66 10.46 24.16
CA ASN A 91 -17.96 9.24 23.41
C ASN A 91 -16.84 8.20 23.64
N TYR A 92 -16.92 7.43 24.72
CA TYR A 92 -15.91 6.42 25.08
C TYR A 92 -15.61 5.42 23.96
N ARG A 93 -16.59 5.17 23.09
CA ARG A 93 -16.42 4.31 21.91
C ARG A 93 -15.44 4.91 20.90
N GLU A 94 -15.47 6.23 20.73
CA GLU A 94 -14.51 6.98 19.93
C GLU A 94 -13.15 7.04 20.63
N LEU A 95 -13.11 7.18 21.95
CA LEU A 95 -11.85 7.13 22.73
C LEU A 95 -11.12 5.81 22.57
N LEU A 96 -11.86 4.70 22.52
CA LEU A 96 -11.31 3.35 22.31
C LEU A 96 -11.03 3.02 20.83
N SER A 97 -11.41 3.93 19.91
CA SER A 97 -11.15 3.79 18.48
C SER A 97 -9.72 4.27 18.15
N GLY A 98 -8.80 3.31 18.16
CA GLY A 98 -7.38 3.55 17.89
C GLY A 98 -6.50 2.38 18.30
N THR A 99 -5.18 2.54 18.17
CA THR A 99 -4.18 1.62 18.72
C THR A 99 -4.17 1.69 20.26
N VAL A 100 -3.57 0.70 20.94
CA VAL A 100 -3.52 0.67 22.41
C VAL A 100 -2.84 1.93 22.98
N GLU A 101 -1.83 2.42 22.29
CA GLU A 101 -1.05 3.60 22.65
C GLU A 101 -1.85 4.89 22.47
N GLU A 102 -2.57 5.06 21.36
CA GLU A 102 -3.48 6.21 21.17
C GLU A 102 -4.56 6.28 22.26
N VAL A 103 -5.11 5.14 22.66
CA VAL A 103 -6.12 5.08 23.73
C VAL A 103 -5.50 5.49 25.07
N LYS A 104 -4.30 5.01 25.39
CA LYS A 104 -3.59 5.40 26.63
C LYS A 104 -3.28 6.89 26.66
N ASP A 105 -2.86 7.46 25.54
CA ASP A 105 -2.50 8.87 25.45
C ASP A 105 -3.75 9.76 25.61
N ARG A 106 -4.85 9.45 24.91
CA ARG A 106 -6.13 10.16 25.09
C ARG A 106 -6.64 10.09 26.53
N VAL A 107 -6.54 8.92 27.17
CA VAL A 107 -6.95 8.74 28.57
C VAL A 107 -6.02 9.49 29.54
N ARG A 108 -4.73 9.66 29.22
CA ARG A 108 -3.79 10.45 30.03
C ARG A 108 -4.06 11.94 29.93
N ASP A 109 -4.43 12.42 28.75
CA ASP A 109 -4.67 13.84 28.50
C ASP A 109 -6.01 14.35 29.09
N MET A 110 -6.87 13.44 29.56
CA MET A 110 -8.11 13.77 30.25
C MET A 110 -7.87 14.10 31.73
N ASN A 111 -8.40 15.25 32.15
CA ASN A 111 -8.54 15.64 33.54
C ASN A 111 -9.75 14.91 34.14
N ASP A 112 -9.50 13.76 34.78
CA ASP A 112 -10.49 12.90 35.45
C ASP A 112 -11.42 12.05 34.53
N PRO A 113 -10.86 11.08 33.77
CA PRO A 113 -11.68 10.16 32.99
C PRO A 113 -12.33 9.10 33.90
N ASP A 114 -13.63 8.81 33.67
CA ASP A 114 -14.33 7.70 34.32
C ASP A 114 -13.79 6.36 33.81
N CYS A 115 -12.71 5.90 34.45
CA CYS A 115 -12.01 4.69 34.07
C CYS A 115 -12.88 3.44 34.21
N LYS A 116 -13.91 3.46 35.06
CA LYS A 116 -14.84 2.32 35.23
C LYS A 116 -15.72 2.18 33.99
N GLU A 117 -16.25 3.28 33.50
CA GLU A 117 -17.09 3.31 32.30
C GLU A 117 -16.29 2.98 31.03
N ILE A 118 -15.05 3.47 30.93
CA ILE A 118 -14.11 3.12 29.85
C ILE A 118 -13.77 1.61 29.87
N LEU A 119 -13.62 1.02 31.06
CA LEU A 119 -13.34 -0.41 31.19
C LEU A 119 -14.52 -1.26 30.73
N GLU A 120 -15.75 -0.88 31.07
CA GLU A 120 -16.94 -1.60 30.63
C GLU A 120 -17.16 -1.50 29.11
N SER A 121 -16.93 -0.33 28.53
CA SER A 121 -17.03 -0.14 27.09
C SER A 121 -15.93 -0.91 26.33
N GLU A 122 -14.71 -1.01 26.86
CA GLU A 122 -13.64 -1.84 26.27
C GLU A 122 -13.98 -3.33 26.36
N LYS A 123 -14.53 -3.81 27.49
CA LYS A 123 -15.00 -5.21 27.65
C LYS A 123 -16.10 -5.58 26.65
N LYS A 124 -17.03 -4.65 26.37
CA LYS A 124 -18.11 -4.85 25.39
C LYS A 124 -17.65 -4.74 23.93
N GLY A 125 -16.51 -4.09 23.69
CA GLY A 125 -16.00 -3.80 22.34
C GLY A 125 -14.91 -4.76 21.85
N LYS A 126 -13.65 -4.36 22.05
CA LYS A 126 -12.46 -5.05 21.53
C LYS A 126 -11.75 -5.95 22.56
N ASP A 127 -12.10 -5.79 23.84
CA ASP A 127 -11.62 -6.57 24.97
C ASP A 127 -10.08 -6.70 25.07
N ARG A 128 -9.34 -5.64 24.75
CA ARG A 128 -7.87 -5.68 24.73
C ARG A 128 -7.31 -5.80 26.16
N LYS A 129 -6.60 -6.91 26.43
CA LYS A 129 -5.98 -7.18 27.74
C LYS A 129 -5.11 -6.02 28.25
N THR A 130 -4.30 -5.41 27.38
CA THR A 130 -3.36 -4.34 27.74
C THR A 130 -4.06 -3.03 28.15
N VAL A 131 -5.19 -2.68 27.51
CA VAL A 131 -5.97 -1.49 27.87
C VAL A 131 -6.71 -1.71 29.17
N LYS A 132 -7.30 -2.91 29.36
CA LYS A 132 -7.95 -3.29 30.62
C LYS A 132 -6.99 -3.24 31.80
N GLU A 133 -5.79 -3.81 31.67
CA GLU A 133 -4.76 -3.74 32.71
C GLU A 133 -4.33 -2.31 33.03
N PHE A 134 -4.24 -1.45 32.02
CA PHE A 134 -3.87 -0.04 32.21
C PHE A 134 -4.96 0.73 32.97
N LEU A 135 -6.23 0.56 32.59
CA LEU A 135 -7.36 1.21 33.28
C LEU A 135 -7.52 0.68 34.71
N ASN A 136 -7.36 -0.63 34.92
CA ASN A 136 -7.48 -1.22 36.25
C ASN A 136 -6.41 -0.69 37.23
N ARG A 137 -5.16 -0.51 36.75
CA ARG A 137 -4.07 0.10 37.54
C ARG A 137 -4.31 1.57 37.91
N ARG A 138 -5.25 2.26 37.27
CA ARG A 138 -5.58 3.67 37.57
C ARG A 138 -6.81 3.79 38.48
N ILE A 139 -7.60 2.72 38.58
CA ILE A 139 -8.76 2.62 39.48
C ILE A 139 -8.33 2.15 40.87
N ASP A 140 -7.35 1.22 40.92
CA ASP A 140 -6.63 0.82 42.15
C ASP A 140 -5.71 1.94 42.66
#